data_AF-A0A453RF48-F1
#
_entry.id   AF-A0A453RF48-F1
#
_cell.length_a   1.000
_cell.length_b   1.000
_cell.length_c   1.000
_cell.angle_alpha   90.00
_cell.angle_beta   90.00
_cell.angle_gamma   90.00
#
_symmetry.space_group_name_H-M   'P 1'
#
loop_
_entity.id
_entity.type
_entity.pdbx_description
1 polymer ?
#
loop_
_entity_poly.entity_id
_entity_poly.type
_entity_poly.pdbx_seq_one_letter_code
_entity_poly.pdbx_strand_id
1 'polypeptide(L)'
;MCILQIETEKLLAQLVETEINKRLEEGTYKGKKFNAICHFFGYQARGALPSNFDCDYAYVLGHVCYHILAAGLNGYMATVTNLKSPVDQWKCGAAPITSMMTVRGWSRGPTASQIGKPAVHIASVDLKGKAYELLRQNSSSLLMEDIYKNPGPLQFQGPGADLKPISLCVEDRDYMGRIKQLQEYLEKVKNIVKPGCSQDVLKAALSSMAHVTELLTIMSSPSYSGQATI
;
A
#
# COMPACT_ATOMS: atom_id res chain seq x y z
N MET A 1 -24.18 -9.71 9.79
CA MET A 1 -24.59 -8.29 9.91
C MET A 1 -23.73 -7.48 8.95
N CYS A 2 -24.33 -6.76 8.00
CA CYS A 2 -23.58 -6.03 6.97
C CYS A 2 -23.07 -4.71 7.57
N ILE A 3 -21.75 -4.51 7.61
CA ILE A 3 -21.11 -3.36 8.28
C ILE A 3 -21.59 -2.02 7.66
N LEU A 4 -21.96 -2.03 6.37
CA LEU A 4 -22.47 -0.85 5.64
C LEU A 4 -23.82 -0.33 6.14
N GLN A 5 -24.55 -1.10 6.95
CA GLN A 5 -25.85 -0.68 7.49
C GLN A 5 -25.72 0.00 8.86
N ILE A 6 -24.52 0.04 9.43
CA ILE A 6 -24.24 0.68 10.71
C ILE A 6 -23.80 2.12 10.44
N GLU A 7 -24.63 3.08 10.86
CA GLU A 7 -24.39 4.53 10.75
C GLU A 7 -23.37 4.98 11.82
N THR A 8 -22.12 4.55 11.65
CA THR A 8 -21.02 4.75 12.60
C THR A 8 -20.77 6.23 12.86
N GLU A 9 -20.91 7.07 11.84
CA GLU A 9 -20.77 8.51 11.93
C GLU A 9 -21.81 9.15 12.87
N LYS A 10 -23.06 8.66 12.86
CA LYS A 10 -24.11 9.15 13.78
C LYS A 10 -23.84 8.72 15.21
N LEU A 11 -23.38 7.47 15.39
CA LEU A 11 -22.97 6.98 16.71
C LEU A 11 -21.85 7.86 17.29
N LEU A 12 -20.82 8.16 16.50
CA LEU A 12 -19.72 9.03 16.94
C LEU A 12 -20.22 10.45 17.27
N ALA A 13 -21.09 11.02 16.44
CA ALA A 13 -21.67 12.34 16.70
C ALA A 13 -22.44 12.39 18.03
N GLN A 14 -23.24 11.36 18.33
CA GLN A 14 -23.98 11.26 19.60
C GLN A 14 -23.04 11.15 20.80
N LEU A 15 -21.96 10.35 20.69
CA LEU A 15 -20.96 10.22 21.75
C LEU A 15 -20.25 11.55 22.03
N VAL A 16 -19.90 12.30 20.98
CA VAL A 16 -19.29 13.62 21.11
C VAL A 16 -20.26 14.64 21.72
N GLU A 17 -21.52 14.65 21.29
CA GLU A 17 -22.54 15.53 21.86
C GLU A 17 -22.76 15.27 23.35
N THR A 18 -22.81 14.00 23.75
CA THR A 18 -22.94 13.59 25.17
C THR A 18 -21.75 14.09 25.99
N GLU A 19 -20.53 13.92 25.48
CA GLU A 19 -19.30 14.37 26.16
C GLU A 19 -19.23 15.92 26.26
N ILE A 20 -19.64 16.64 25.21
CA ILE A 20 -19.66 18.12 25.23
C ILE A 20 -20.69 18.66 26.22
N ASN A 21 -21.89 18.05 26.29
CA ASN A 21 -22.92 18.45 27.24
C ASN A 21 -22.46 18.25 28.69
N LYS A 22 -21.81 17.11 28.96
CA LYS A 22 -21.20 16.84 30.26
C LYS A 22 -20.18 17.92 30.65
N ARG A 23 -19.29 18.32 29.73
CA ARG A 23 -18.30 19.38 29.97
C ARG A 23 -18.91 20.77 30.14
N LEU A 24 -20.07 21.01 29.52
CA LEU A 24 -20.83 22.24 29.69
C LEU A 24 -21.43 22.31 31.12
N GLU A 25 -21.98 21.20 31.61
CA GLU A 25 -22.48 21.07 32.99
C GLU A 25 -21.38 21.25 34.04
N GLU A 26 -20.18 20.69 33.78
CA GLU A 26 -19.00 20.84 34.63
C GLU A 26 -18.33 22.24 34.49
N GLY A 27 -18.77 23.08 33.54
CA GLY A 27 -18.22 24.40 33.28
C GLY A 27 -16.82 24.42 32.65
N THR A 28 -16.31 23.27 32.17
CA THR A 28 -15.00 23.14 31.53
C THR A 28 -15.03 23.49 30.04
N TYR A 29 -16.22 23.49 29.42
CA TYR A 29 -16.42 23.92 28.04
C TYR A 29 -17.23 25.22 27.96
N LYS A 30 -16.67 26.23 27.29
CA LYS A 30 -17.29 27.55 27.07
C LYS A 30 -17.59 27.83 25.59
N GLY A 31 -17.46 26.83 24.74
CA GLY A 31 -17.68 26.98 23.30
C GLY A 31 -19.15 27.01 22.92
N LYS A 32 -19.42 27.20 21.62
CA LYS A 32 -20.79 27.17 21.09
C LYS A 32 -21.39 25.76 21.20
N LYS A 33 -22.72 25.68 21.14
CA LYS A 33 -23.46 24.42 21.04
C LYS A 33 -22.91 23.59 19.88
N PHE A 34 -22.58 22.33 20.15
CA PHE A 34 -22.15 21.38 19.13
C PHE A 34 -23.31 21.07 18.17
N ASN A 35 -23.05 21.11 16.87
CA ASN A 35 -24.01 20.75 15.84
C ASN A 35 -23.30 19.93 14.77
N ALA A 36 -23.65 18.65 14.67
CA ALA A 36 -23.03 17.71 13.75
C ALA A 36 -23.89 17.50 12.50
N ILE A 37 -23.25 17.54 11.33
CA ILE A 37 -23.85 17.11 10.07
C ILE A 37 -23.11 15.85 9.64
N CYS A 38 -23.85 14.74 9.53
CA CYS A 38 -23.30 13.45 9.15
C CYS A 38 -23.49 13.21 7.65
N HIS A 39 -22.43 12.74 6.99
CA HIS A 39 -22.45 12.38 5.58
C HIS A 39 -21.96 10.94 5.41
N PHE A 40 -22.67 10.16 4.59
CA PHE A 40 -22.23 8.84 4.18
C PHE A 40 -22.01 8.83 2.66
N PHE A 41 -20.77 8.58 2.24
CA PHE A 41 -20.42 8.53 0.84
C PHE A 41 -19.94 7.13 0.42
N GLY A 42 -20.70 6.47 -0.45
CA GLY A 42 -20.35 5.10 -0.89
C GLY A 42 -21.00 4.70 -2.20
N TYR A 43 -22.33 4.69 -2.27
CA TYR A 43 -23.06 4.18 -3.44
C TYR A 43 -22.75 4.97 -4.72
N GLN A 44 -22.78 6.30 -4.64
CA GLN A 44 -22.51 7.17 -5.79
C GLN A 44 -21.09 7.03 -6.34
N ALA A 45 -20.11 6.63 -5.53
CA ALA A 45 -18.73 6.45 -6.00
C ALA A 45 -18.56 5.15 -6.79
N ARG A 46 -19.38 4.12 -6.54
CA ARG A 46 -19.27 2.80 -7.20
C ARG A 46 -19.83 2.77 -8.62
N GLY A 47 -20.73 3.70 -8.95
CA GLY A 47 -21.31 3.85 -10.28
C GLY A 47 -20.74 5.02 -11.08
N ALA A 48 -19.67 5.66 -10.60
CA ALA A 48 -19.04 6.79 -11.26
C ALA A 48 -18.20 6.34 -12.48
N LEU A 49 -17.89 7.29 -13.36
CA LEU A 49 -16.96 7.03 -14.46
C LEU A 49 -15.55 6.74 -13.91
N PRO A 50 -14.85 5.70 -14.41
CA PRO A 50 -13.49 5.40 -14.02
C PRO A 50 -12.53 6.53 -14.47
N SER A 51 -11.44 6.71 -13.73
CA SER A 51 -10.35 7.63 -14.13
C SER A 51 -9.62 7.11 -15.37
N ASN A 52 -8.85 7.97 -16.07
CA ASN A 52 -7.95 7.50 -17.14
C ASN A 52 -7.03 6.37 -16.65
N PHE A 53 -6.50 6.51 -15.43
CA PHE A 53 -5.69 5.46 -14.80
C PHE A 53 -6.44 4.13 -14.65
N ASP A 54 -7.69 4.16 -14.15
CA ASP A 54 -8.48 2.93 -13.98
C ASP A 54 -8.90 2.33 -15.32
N CYS A 55 -9.18 3.16 -16.33
CA CYS A 55 -9.45 2.72 -17.70
C CYS A 55 -8.26 1.96 -18.28
N ASP A 56 -7.06 2.57 -18.25
CA ASP A 56 -5.84 1.96 -18.75
C ASP A 56 -5.49 0.69 -17.97
N TYR A 57 -5.60 0.74 -16.65
CA TYR A 57 -5.30 -0.39 -15.78
C TYR A 57 -6.23 -1.58 -16.03
N ALA A 58 -7.54 -1.35 -16.08
CA ALA A 58 -8.52 -2.40 -16.38
C ALA A 58 -8.35 -2.97 -17.79
N TYR A 59 -8.06 -2.11 -18.78
CA TYR A 59 -7.82 -2.51 -20.15
C TYR A 59 -6.59 -3.42 -20.26
N VAL A 60 -5.47 -3.01 -19.68
CA VAL A 60 -4.23 -3.80 -19.65
C VAL A 60 -4.45 -5.13 -18.94
N LEU A 61 -5.13 -5.14 -17.78
CA LEU A 61 -5.45 -6.40 -17.08
C LEU A 61 -6.25 -7.37 -17.94
N GLY A 62 -7.23 -6.88 -18.70
CA GLY A 62 -7.99 -7.69 -19.65
C GLY A 62 -7.11 -8.31 -20.74
N HIS A 63 -6.17 -7.55 -21.30
CA HIS A 63 -5.17 -8.05 -22.26
C HIS A 63 -4.26 -9.11 -21.66
N VAL A 64 -3.80 -8.90 -20.42
CA VAL A 64 -2.99 -9.90 -19.71
C VAL A 64 -3.75 -11.20 -19.52
N CYS A 65 -5.03 -11.13 -19.12
CA CYS A 65 -5.89 -12.31 -19.03
C CYS A 65 -6.01 -13.07 -20.36
N TYR A 66 -6.14 -12.36 -21.48
CA TYR A 66 -6.14 -12.98 -22.81
C TYR A 66 -4.84 -13.77 -23.06
N HIS A 67 -3.68 -13.19 -22.77
CA HIS A 67 -2.39 -13.87 -22.94
C HIS A 67 -2.22 -15.09 -22.01
N ILE A 68 -2.70 -15.01 -20.76
CA ILE A 68 -2.71 -16.16 -19.82
C ILE A 68 -3.52 -17.31 -20.42
N LEU A 69 -4.71 -17.03 -20.95
CA LEU A 69 -5.57 -18.01 -21.59
C LEU A 69 -4.94 -18.60 -22.86
N ALA A 70 -4.36 -17.76 -23.72
CA ALA A 70 -3.67 -18.19 -24.94
C ALA A 70 -2.47 -19.10 -24.65
N ALA A 71 -1.81 -18.91 -23.50
CA ALA A 71 -0.72 -19.76 -23.02
C ALA A 71 -1.21 -21.07 -22.33
N GLY A 72 -2.53 -21.28 -22.20
CA GLY A 72 -3.10 -22.47 -21.57
C GLY A 72 -2.92 -22.52 -20.03
N LEU A 73 -2.67 -21.37 -19.39
CA LEU A 73 -2.43 -21.28 -17.95
C LEU A 73 -3.75 -21.10 -17.19
N ASN A 74 -3.89 -21.77 -16.04
CA ASN A 74 -5.05 -21.68 -15.14
C ASN A 74 -4.60 -21.44 -13.68
N GLY A 75 -5.45 -20.79 -12.88
CA GLY A 75 -5.18 -20.49 -11.47
C GLY A 75 -4.25 -19.28 -11.27
N TYR A 76 -4.06 -18.46 -12.30
CA TYR A 76 -3.27 -17.23 -12.26
C TYR A 76 -4.16 -16.00 -12.22
N MET A 77 -3.73 -14.98 -11.49
CA MET A 77 -4.27 -13.63 -11.48
C MET A 77 -3.40 -12.74 -12.37
N ALA A 78 -4.01 -11.95 -13.25
CA ALA A 78 -3.31 -10.93 -14.01
C ALA A 78 -2.74 -9.86 -13.06
N THR A 79 -1.49 -9.46 -13.27
CA THR A 79 -0.83 -8.44 -12.47
C THR A 79 -0.13 -7.43 -13.36
N VAL A 80 -0.11 -6.17 -12.90
CA VAL A 80 0.64 -5.10 -13.54
C VAL A 80 1.45 -4.38 -12.47
N THR A 81 2.74 -4.20 -12.70
CA THR A 81 3.64 -3.46 -11.81
C THR A 81 4.13 -2.18 -12.47
N ASN A 82 4.80 -1.33 -11.70
CA ASN A 82 5.27 -0.01 -12.11
C ASN A 82 4.15 1.01 -12.44
N LEU A 83 2.99 0.89 -11.78
CA LEU A 83 1.79 1.72 -12.00
C LEU A 83 1.98 3.23 -11.75
N LYS A 84 3.09 3.63 -11.09
CA LYS A 84 3.47 5.05 -10.92
C LYS A 84 3.95 5.69 -12.21
N SER A 85 4.61 4.88 -13.03
CA SER A 85 5.20 5.32 -14.29
C SER A 85 4.10 5.45 -15.35
N PRO A 86 4.39 6.12 -16.48
CA PRO A 86 3.44 6.15 -17.60
C PRO A 86 3.21 4.74 -18.16
N VAL A 87 2.09 4.57 -18.88
CA VAL A 87 1.53 3.25 -19.26
C VAL A 87 2.51 2.42 -20.10
N ASP A 88 3.33 3.07 -20.92
CA ASP A 88 4.38 2.45 -21.73
C ASP A 88 5.46 1.72 -20.91
N GLN A 89 5.63 2.10 -19.64
CA GLN A 89 6.61 1.50 -18.73
C GLN A 89 6.00 0.47 -17.78
N TRP A 90 4.70 0.19 -17.92
CA TRP A 90 4.04 -0.82 -17.10
C TRP A 90 4.54 -2.21 -17.45
N LYS A 91 4.67 -3.05 -16.43
CA LYS A 91 5.12 -4.43 -16.59
C LYS A 91 3.97 -5.38 -16.31
N CYS A 92 3.60 -6.13 -17.34
CA CYS A 92 2.54 -7.11 -17.27
C CYS A 92 3.08 -8.46 -16.80
N GLY A 93 2.28 -9.19 -16.03
CA GLY A 93 2.64 -10.51 -15.53
C GLY A 93 1.42 -11.28 -15.02
N ALA A 94 1.70 -12.44 -14.45
CA ALA A 94 0.69 -13.31 -13.88
C ALA A 94 1.23 -13.90 -12.56
N ALA A 95 0.40 -13.89 -11.52
CA ALA A 95 0.75 -14.44 -10.21
C ALA A 95 -0.19 -15.61 -9.87
N PRO A 96 0.31 -16.78 -9.44
CA PRO A 96 -0.54 -17.88 -8.98
C PRO A 96 -1.42 -17.44 -7.82
N ILE A 97 -2.74 -17.66 -7.89
CA ILE A 97 -3.69 -17.24 -6.84
C ILE A 97 -3.33 -17.86 -5.49
N THR A 98 -2.84 -19.10 -5.51
CA THR A 98 -2.41 -19.84 -4.31
C THR A 98 -1.31 -19.13 -3.52
N SER A 99 -0.46 -18.33 -4.17
CA SER A 99 0.59 -17.55 -3.49
C SER A 99 0.04 -16.44 -2.58
N MET A 100 -1.20 -16.03 -2.79
CA MET A 100 -1.90 -15.00 -2.00
C MET A 100 -2.86 -15.59 -0.97
N MET A 101 -3.01 -16.93 -0.94
CA MET A 101 -3.95 -17.62 -0.06
C MET A 101 -3.27 -18.11 1.21
N THR A 102 -4.03 -18.18 2.30
CA THR A 102 -3.63 -18.97 3.47
C THR A 102 -4.85 -19.70 4.01
N VAL A 103 -4.61 -20.87 4.59
CA VAL A 103 -5.63 -21.64 5.29
C VAL A 103 -5.70 -21.11 6.72
N ARG A 104 -6.80 -20.45 7.09
CA ARG A 104 -7.08 -20.17 8.50
C ARG A 104 -7.77 -21.38 9.12
N GLY A 105 -7.21 -21.86 10.23
CA GLY A 105 -7.84 -22.85 11.07
C GLY A 105 -8.97 -22.23 11.90
N TRP A 106 -10.05 -22.99 12.06
CA TRP A 106 -11.04 -22.83 13.11
C TRP A 106 -12.14 -21.78 12.89
N SER A 107 -13.26 -22.23 12.34
CA SER A 107 -14.56 -21.64 12.67
C SER A 107 -14.98 -22.20 14.04
N ARG A 108 -15.25 -21.38 15.06
CA ARG A 108 -15.90 -21.85 16.29
C ARG A 108 -17.40 -21.91 16.01
N GLY A 109 -17.91 -23.09 15.70
CA GLY A 109 -19.35 -23.31 15.52
C GLY A 109 -19.71 -24.80 15.48
N PRO A 110 -20.99 -25.17 15.76
CA PRO A 110 -21.44 -26.57 15.80
C PRO A 110 -21.28 -27.34 14.48
N THR A 111 -21.04 -26.62 13.37
CA THR A 111 -20.88 -27.14 12.00
C THR A 111 -19.47 -26.89 11.44
N ALA A 112 -18.48 -26.77 12.31
CA ALA A 112 -17.10 -26.52 11.90
C ALA A 112 -16.49 -27.76 11.21
N SER A 113 -16.21 -27.63 9.91
CA SER A 113 -15.33 -28.57 9.21
C SER A 113 -13.92 -28.50 9.80
N GLN A 114 -13.29 -29.65 10.05
CA GLN A 114 -11.89 -29.72 10.53
C GLN A 114 -10.87 -29.24 9.49
N ILE A 115 -11.31 -29.02 8.25
CA ILE A 115 -10.49 -28.51 7.15
C ILE A 115 -10.69 -26.99 7.06
N GLY A 116 -9.63 -26.22 7.31
CA GLY A 116 -9.65 -24.77 7.14
C GLY A 116 -9.93 -24.39 5.68
N LYS A 117 -10.67 -23.31 5.47
CA LYS A 117 -10.97 -22.81 4.12
C LYS A 117 -9.82 -21.91 3.64
N PRO A 118 -9.23 -22.14 2.46
CA PRO A 118 -8.23 -21.25 1.91
C PRO A 118 -8.91 -19.93 1.51
N ALA A 119 -8.31 -18.81 1.90
CA ALA A 119 -8.81 -17.48 1.55
C ALA A 119 -7.65 -16.55 1.22
N VAL A 120 -7.89 -15.63 0.28
CA VAL A 120 -7.02 -14.48 0.03
C VAL A 120 -7.24 -13.47 1.15
N HIS A 121 -6.17 -13.03 1.81
CA HIS A 121 -6.30 -12.06 2.89
C HIS A 121 -6.64 -10.68 2.34
N ILE A 122 -7.50 -9.98 3.07
CA ILE A 122 -7.71 -8.55 2.86
C ILE A 122 -6.45 -7.84 3.36
N ALA A 123 -5.78 -7.10 2.47
CA ALA A 123 -4.67 -6.26 2.84
C ALA A 123 -5.18 -5.07 3.68
N SER A 124 -4.90 -5.07 4.98
CA SER A 124 -5.16 -3.92 5.86
C SER A 124 -4.11 -2.83 5.64
N VAL A 125 -4.42 -1.61 6.06
CA VAL A 125 -3.46 -0.50 6.07
C VAL A 125 -2.22 -0.89 6.90
N ASP A 126 -1.04 -0.72 6.33
CA ASP A 126 0.22 -0.86 7.05
C ASP A 126 0.51 0.41 7.85
N LEU A 127 0.44 0.31 9.19
CA LEU A 127 0.72 1.42 10.11
C LEU A 127 2.21 1.82 10.15
N LYS A 128 3.08 1.03 9.53
CA LYS A 128 4.50 1.37 9.30
C LYS A 128 4.77 1.76 7.84
N GLY A 129 3.74 1.71 6.99
CA GLY A 129 3.82 2.03 5.57
C GLY A 129 3.92 3.53 5.31
N LYS A 130 4.39 3.90 4.12
CA LYS A 130 4.65 5.31 3.77
C LYS A 130 3.38 6.14 3.67
N ALA A 131 2.30 5.56 3.17
CA ALA A 131 1.02 6.26 3.11
C ALA A 131 0.53 6.68 4.50
N TYR A 132 0.66 5.79 5.50
CA TYR A 132 0.29 6.11 6.88
C TYR A 132 1.29 7.06 7.53
N GLU A 133 2.58 6.89 7.26
CA GLU A 133 3.62 7.81 7.75
C GLU A 133 3.37 9.25 7.28
N LEU A 134 2.99 9.45 6.02
CA LEU A 134 2.64 10.76 5.49
C LEU A 134 1.44 11.37 6.22
N LEU A 135 0.41 10.57 6.54
CA LEU A 135 -0.71 11.02 7.36
C LEU A 135 -0.23 11.41 8.77
N ARG A 136 0.61 10.57 9.39
CA ARG A 136 1.11 10.78 10.75
C ARG A 136 1.92 12.07 10.87
N GLN A 137 2.81 12.33 9.92
CA GLN A 137 3.65 13.53 9.87
C GLN A 137 2.84 14.83 9.82
N ASN A 138 1.68 14.81 9.17
CA ASN A 138 0.82 15.97 9.05
C ASN A 138 -0.31 16.01 10.10
N SER A 139 -0.49 14.94 10.89
CA SER A 139 -1.69 14.76 11.72
C SER A 139 -1.92 15.88 12.74
N SER A 140 -0.88 16.37 13.41
CA SER A 140 -0.97 17.47 14.37
C SER A 140 -1.40 18.79 13.71
N SER A 141 -0.81 19.12 12.55
CA SER A 141 -1.19 20.33 11.79
C SER A 141 -2.62 20.23 11.26
N LEU A 142 -3.02 19.07 10.72
CA LEU A 142 -4.37 18.83 10.22
C LEU A 142 -5.45 18.86 11.32
N LEU A 143 -5.06 18.59 12.58
CA LEU A 143 -5.97 18.65 13.73
C LEU A 143 -6.17 20.09 14.24
N MET A 144 -5.12 20.90 14.21
CA MET A 144 -5.11 22.22 14.86
C MET A 144 -5.30 23.40 13.90
N GLU A 145 -5.00 23.22 12.62
CA GLU A 145 -5.01 24.28 11.61
C GLU A 145 -6.03 23.99 10.49
N ASP A 146 -6.55 25.06 9.89
CA ASP A 146 -7.55 24.98 8.80
C ASP A 146 -6.89 24.70 7.43
N ILE A 147 -6.20 23.56 7.30
CA ILE A 147 -5.45 23.18 6.08
C ILE A 147 -6.32 22.31 5.16
N TYR A 148 -7.40 22.89 4.63
CA TYR A 148 -8.29 22.17 3.71
C TYR A 148 -7.76 22.15 2.27
N LYS A 149 -7.84 20.98 1.63
CA LYS A 149 -7.62 20.84 0.18
C LYS A 149 -8.96 20.63 -0.50
N ASN A 150 -9.20 21.37 -1.58
CA ASN A 150 -10.40 21.25 -2.39
C ASN A 150 -10.06 20.60 -3.74
N PRO A 151 -10.01 19.26 -3.83
CA PRO A 151 -9.80 18.60 -5.12
C PRO A 151 -10.99 18.88 -6.04
N GLY A 152 -10.70 19.22 -7.29
CA GLY A 152 -11.73 19.38 -8.31
C GLY A 152 -12.35 18.04 -8.75
N PRO A 153 -13.37 18.07 -9.61
CA PRO A 153 -13.93 16.87 -10.23
C PRO A 153 -12.89 16.10 -11.05
N LEU A 154 -13.11 14.79 -11.22
CA LEU A 154 -12.32 13.96 -12.14
C LEU A 154 -12.26 14.60 -13.52
N GLN A 155 -11.06 14.76 -14.06
CA GLN A 155 -10.81 15.28 -15.40
C GLN A 155 -10.36 14.14 -16.32
N PHE A 156 -10.75 14.21 -17.60
CA PHE A 156 -10.34 13.25 -18.63
C PHE A 156 -9.36 13.88 -19.64
N GLN A 157 -9.23 15.20 -19.60
CA GLN A 157 -8.34 15.98 -20.45
C GLN A 157 -7.66 17.07 -19.62
N GLY A 158 -6.49 17.51 -20.06
CA GLY A 158 -5.72 18.56 -19.39
C GLY A 158 -4.79 18.06 -18.28
N PRO A 159 -4.15 18.96 -17.53
CA PRO A 159 -3.04 18.63 -16.63
C PRO A 159 -3.40 17.67 -15.48
N GLY A 160 -4.68 17.60 -15.10
CA GLY A 160 -5.16 16.78 -13.99
C GLY A 160 -5.66 15.39 -14.40
N ALA A 161 -5.69 15.06 -15.70
CA ALA A 161 -6.36 13.86 -16.20
C ALA A 161 -5.68 12.55 -15.77
N ASP A 162 -4.35 12.57 -15.66
CA ASP A 162 -3.54 11.36 -15.41
C ASP A 162 -2.99 11.31 -13.97
N LEU A 163 -3.62 12.08 -13.07
CA LEU A 163 -3.32 12.06 -11.64
C LEU A 163 -3.61 10.68 -11.05
N LYS A 164 -2.70 10.21 -10.21
CA LYS A 164 -2.77 8.91 -9.54
C LYS A 164 -3.02 9.09 -8.05
N PRO A 165 -3.65 8.12 -7.37
CA PRO A 165 -3.87 8.20 -5.93
C PRO A 165 -2.57 8.46 -5.16
N ILE A 166 -2.62 9.32 -4.16
CA ILE A 166 -1.46 9.65 -3.32
C ILE A 166 -0.89 8.38 -2.68
N SER A 167 -1.76 7.48 -2.21
CA SER A 167 -1.37 6.18 -1.65
C SER A 167 -0.53 5.35 -2.62
N LEU A 168 -0.82 5.39 -3.92
CA LEU A 168 0.03 4.74 -4.91
C LEU A 168 1.37 5.47 -5.03
N CYS A 169 1.35 6.80 -5.18
CA CYS A 169 2.53 7.62 -5.47
C CYS A 169 3.58 7.64 -4.34
N VAL A 170 3.15 7.63 -3.08
CA VAL A 170 4.02 7.77 -1.89
C VAL A 170 4.75 6.49 -1.50
N GLU A 171 4.24 5.34 -1.92
CA GLU A 171 4.91 4.08 -1.65
C GLU A 171 6.32 4.09 -2.26
N ASP A 172 7.21 3.21 -1.80
CA ASP A 172 8.52 3.13 -2.45
C ASP A 172 8.41 2.63 -3.87
N ARG A 173 9.39 2.96 -4.72
CA ARG A 173 9.61 2.17 -5.94
C ARG A 173 9.68 0.71 -5.53
N ASP A 174 8.83 -0.06 -6.19
CA ASP A 174 8.74 -1.51 -6.21
C ASP A 174 9.96 -2.14 -5.53
N TYR A 175 9.80 -2.71 -4.34
CA TYR A 175 10.87 -3.45 -3.65
C TYR A 175 11.58 -4.38 -4.65
N MET A 176 10.80 -4.99 -5.55
CA MET A 176 11.27 -5.79 -6.68
C MET A 176 12.12 -5.02 -7.70
N GLY A 177 11.81 -3.74 -7.97
CA GLY A 177 12.65 -2.85 -8.78
C GLY A 177 14.01 -2.58 -8.16
N ARG A 178 14.06 -2.35 -6.83
CA ARG A 178 15.35 -2.20 -6.10
C ARG A 178 16.15 -3.51 -6.10
N ILE A 179 15.48 -4.64 -5.90
CA ILE A 179 16.10 -5.97 -6.00
C ILE A 179 16.61 -6.23 -7.42
N LYS A 180 15.84 -5.88 -8.45
CA LYS A 180 16.27 -6.03 -9.85
C LYS A 180 17.50 -5.15 -10.16
N GLN A 181 17.51 -3.91 -9.68
CA GLN A 181 18.67 -3.03 -9.85
C GLN A 181 19.91 -3.56 -9.12
N LEU A 182 19.75 -4.13 -7.92
CA LEU A 182 20.84 -4.81 -7.22
C LEU A 182 21.36 -6.01 -8.03
N GLN A 183 20.47 -6.84 -8.57
CA GLN A 183 20.83 -7.97 -9.44
C GLN A 183 21.58 -7.51 -10.70
N GLU A 184 21.16 -6.41 -11.33
CA GLU A 184 21.87 -5.83 -12.48
C GLU A 184 23.30 -5.39 -12.12
N TYR A 185 23.51 -4.80 -10.93
CA TYR A 185 24.87 -4.47 -10.46
C TYR A 185 25.71 -5.73 -10.19
N LEU A 186 25.14 -6.76 -9.57
CA LEU A 186 25.84 -8.03 -9.34
C LEU A 186 26.26 -8.69 -10.66
N GLU A 187 25.39 -8.67 -11.68
CA GLU A 187 25.74 -9.16 -13.01
C GLU A 187 26.80 -8.31 -13.70
N LYS A 188 26.81 -6.97 -13.51
CA LYS A 188 27.91 -6.12 -13.99
C LYS A 188 29.24 -6.49 -13.34
N VAL A 189 29.27 -6.67 -12.01
CA VAL A 189 30.47 -7.08 -11.28
C VAL A 189 30.97 -8.42 -11.79
N LYS A 190 30.08 -9.41 -11.91
CA LYS A 190 30.38 -10.74 -12.48
C LYS A 190 30.94 -10.67 -13.90
N ASN A 191 30.44 -9.75 -14.72
CA ASN A 191 30.95 -9.55 -16.07
C ASN A 191 32.35 -8.92 -16.10
N ILE A 192 32.69 -8.09 -15.11
CA ILE A 192 34.02 -7.47 -14.97
C ILE A 192 35.05 -8.51 -14.48
N VAL A 193 34.69 -9.41 -13.57
CA VAL A 193 35.60 -10.42 -12.98
C VAL A 193 35.67 -11.74 -13.77
N LYS A 194 35.45 -11.71 -15.08
CA LYS A 194 35.55 -12.91 -15.94
C LYS A 194 36.98 -13.48 -15.99
N PRO A 195 37.14 -14.77 -16.33
CA PRO A 195 38.47 -15.36 -16.57
C PRO A 195 39.26 -14.51 -17.58
N GLY A 196 40.45 -14.04 -17.18
CA GLY A 196 41.27 -13.10 -17.96
C GLY A 196 41.30 -11.66 -17.43
N CYS A 197 40.54 -11.33 -16.38
CA CYS A 197 40.68 -10.04 -15.70
C CYS A 197 42.00 -9.92 -14.90
N SER A 198 42.45 -8.68 -14.66
CA SER A 198 43.66 -8.43 -13.86
C SER A 198 43.48 -8.84 -12.40
N GLN A 199 44.58 -9.25 -11.76
CA GLN A 199 44.59 -9.64 -10.35
C GLN A 199 44.13 -8.50 -9.42
N ASP A 200 44.46 -7.25 -9.75
CA ASP A 200 44.08 -6.09 -8.96
C ASP A 200 42.57 -5.85 -8.97
N VAL A 201 41.93 -6.00 -10.14
CA VAL A 201 40.47 -5.89 -10.28
C VAL A 201 39.76 -7.01 -9.52
N LEU A 202 40.26 -8.24 -9.59
CA LEU A 202 39.69 -9.36 -8.86
C LEU A 202 39.80 -9.16 -7.33
N LYS A 203 40.96 -8.71 -6.86
CA LYS A 203 41.21 -8.44 -5.44
C LYS A 203 40.36 -7.29 -4.91
N ALA A 204 40.21 -6.22 -5.69
CA ALA A 204 39.35 -5.09 -5.35
C ALA A 204 37.88 -5.54 -5.26
N ALA A 205 37.39 -6.28 -6.26
CA ALA A 205 36.01 -6.79 -6.25
C ALA A 205 35.73 -7.71 -5.05
N LEU A 206 36.64 -8.64 -4.73
CA LEU A 206 36.51 -9.51 -3.56
C LEU A 206 36.45 -8.72 -2.25
N SER A 207 37.34 -7.75 -2.06
CA SER A 207 37.38 -6.92 -0.86
C SER A 207 36.12 -6.06 -0.70
N SER A 208 35.66 -5.43 -1.79
CA SER A 208 34.43 -4.62 -1.76
C SER A 208 33.20 -5.47 -1.49
N MET A 209 33.09 -6.66 -2.11
CA MET A 209 31.95 -7.57 -1.87
C MET A 209 31.94 -8.11 -0.44
N ALA A 210 33.10 -8.46 0.11
CA ALA A 210 33.21 -8.89 1.51
C ALA A 210 32.74 -7.80 2.49
N HIS A 211 33.14 -6.55 2.25
CA HIS A 211 32.71 -5.41 3.07
C HIS A 211 31.20 -5.16 2.98
N VAL A 212 30.63 -5.24 1.77
CA VAL A 212 29.17 -5.12 1.57
C VAL A 212 28.44 -6.23 2.32
N THR A 213 28.93 -7.47 2.28
CA THR A 213 28.35 -8.59 3.04
C THR A 213 28.38 -8.33 4.55
N GLU A 214 29.52 -7.89 5.07
CA GLU A 214 29.69 -7.59 6.50
C GLU A 214 28.72 -6.49 6.99
N LEU A 215 28.65 -5.36 6.28
CA LEU A 215 27.71 -4.28 6.59
C LEU A 215 26.26 -4.76 6.60
N LEU A 216 25.86 -5.52 5.59
CA LEU A 216 24.49 -6.04 5.49
C LEU A 216 24.19 -7.04 6.62
N THR A 217 25.15 -7.88 7.02
CA THR A 217 25.01 -8.78 8.17
C THR A 217 24.77 -7.98 9.46
N ILE A 218 25.54 -6.92 9.69
CA ILE A 218 25.35 -6.02 10.85
C ILE A 218 23.95 -5.40 10.82
N MET A 219 23.52 -4.87 9.67
CA MET A 219 22.20 -4.24 9.53
C MET A 219 21.03 -5.23 9.66
N SER A 220 21.23 -6.50 9.30
CA SER A 220 20.21 -7.56 9.42
C SER A 220 20.10 -8.15 10.84
N SER A 221 21.03 -7.81 11.74
CA SER A 221 21.02 -8.28 13.11
C SER A 221 19.97 -7.52 13.94
N PRO A 222 19.11 -8.19 14.72
CA PRO A 222 18.04 -7.54 15.46
C PRO A 222 18.60 -6.82 16.70
N SER A 223 19.17 -5.63 16.55
CA SER A 223 19.61 -4.77 17.68
C SER A 223 19.87 -3.32 17.27
N TYR A 224 18.83 -2.49 17.21
CA TYR A 224 18.87 -1.09 17.71
C TYR A 224 17.45 -0.52 17.86
N SER A 225 16.64 -1.16 18.70
CA SER A 225 15.42 -0.57 19.25
C SER A 225 15.47 -0.74 20.77
N GLY A 226 15.84 0.33 21.48
CA GLY A 226 15.64 0.44 22.92
C GLY A 226 16.90 0.51 23.78
N GLN A 227 17.66 1.59 23.69
CA GLN A 227 18.31 2.19 24.86
C GLN A 227 18.08 3.71 24.80
N ALA A 228 16.91 4.11 25.29
CA ALA A 228 16.72 5.46 25.81
C ALA A 228 16.65 5.33 27.33
N THR A 229 17.79 5.58 27.97
CA THR A 229 17.89 5.85 29.40
C THR A 229 17.53 7.32 29.59
N ILE A 230 16.41 7.62 30.25
CA ILE A 230 16.30 8.38 31.52
C ILE A 230 15.02 7.91 32.20
#